data_AF-G2FSF9-F1
#
_entry.id   AF-G2FSF9-F1
#
_cell.length_a   1.000
_cell.length_b   1.000
_cell.length_c   1.000
_cell.angle_alpha   90.00
_cell.angle_beta   90.00
_cell.angle_gamma   90.00
#
_symmetry.space_group_name_H-M   'P 1'
#
loop_
_entity.id
_entity.type
_entity.pdbx_description
1 polymer ?
#
loop_
_entity_poly.entity_id
_entity_poly.type
_entity_poly.pdbx_seq_one_letter_code
_entity_poly.pdbx_strand_id
1 'polypeptide(L)'
;MFSGSGGGALGFQNALDNFKGVTGQFKTLGGVDVDPLACEDFKYLTWVQATPMDLFERRDYIAFHGREPGPEWHESTTEDLLAAAQGDYPDVIFLSPPCKGVSGLLLQKTAQGSPYPR
;
A
#
# COMPACT_ATOMS: atom_id res chain seq x y z
N MET A 1 0.51 -3.34 -0.83
CA MET A 1 -0.09 -2.35 0.10
C MET A 1 0.72 -1.07 0.06
N PHE A 2 0.06 0.08 0.25
CA PHE A 2 0.63 1.42 -0.03
C PHE A 2 1.12 1.50 -1.48
N SER A 3 0.27 1.02 -2.40
CA SER A 3 0.70 0.68 -3.76
C SER A 3 1.03 1.89 -4.64
N GLY A 4 0.55 3.08 -4.27
CA GLY A 4 0.54 4.25 -5.14
C GLY A 4 0.01 3.89 -6.53
N SER A 5 0.60 4.50 -7.56
CA SER A 5 0.34 4.18 -8.97
C SER A 5 0.84 2.79 -9.42
N GLY A 6 1.40 1.95 -8.55
CA GLY A 6 1.71 0.55 -8.87
C GLY A 6 3.09 0.25 -9.44
N GLY A 7 4.07 1.16 -9.32
CA GLY A 7 5.43 0.93 -9.82
C GLY A 7 6.10 -0.34 -9.27
N GLY A 8 5.90 -0.64 -7.98
CA GLY A 8 6.38 -1.89 -7.38
C GLY A 8 5.75 -3.13 -8.00
N ALA A 9 4.41 -3.13 -8.14
CA ALA A 9 3.67 -4.24 -8.76
C ALA A 9 4.09 -4.45 -10.22
N LEU A 10 4.23 -3.38 -11.01
CA LEU A 10 4.72 -3.46 -12.38
C LEU A 10 6.13 -4.06 -12.46
N GLY A 11 7.02 -3.68 -11.54
CA GLY A 11 8.34 -4.29 -11.41
C GLY A 11 8.27 -5.79 -11.16
N PHE A 12 7.41 -6.24 -10.23
CA PHE A 12 7.20 -7.66 -9.97
C PHE A 12 6.63 -8.43 -11.17
N GLN A 13 5.64 -7.87 -11.90
CA GLN A 13 5.05 -8.52 -13.08
C GLN A 13 6.08 -8.74 -14.20
N ASN A 14 7.02 -7.81 -14.33
CA ASN A 14 8.11 -7.89 -15.30
C ASN A 14 9.27 -8.78 -14.82
N ALA A 15 9.29 -9.19 -13.55
CA ALA A 15 10.32 -10.07 -13.02
C ALA A 15 10.07 -11.51 -13.47
N LEU A 16 11.05 -12.06 -14.18
CA LEU A 16 11.10 -13.45 -14.62
C LEU A 16 12.48 -13.98 -14.28
N ASP A 17 12.54 -15.05 -13.48
CA ASP A 17 13.82 -15.64 -13.09
C ASP A 17 13.78 -17.17 -13.17
N ASN A 18 14.95 -17.78 -13.39
CA ASN A 18 15.13 -19.22 -13.39
C ASN A 18 16.11 -19.62 -12.29
N PHE A 19 15.61 -20.35 -11.30
CA PHE A 19 16.43 -20.86 -10.20
C PHE A 19 16.35 -22.37 -10.14
N LYS A 20 17.50 -23.04 -10.27
CA LYS A 20 17.63 -24.52 -10.25
C LYS A 20 16.68 -25.23 -11.22
N GLY A 21 16.44 -24.64 -12.39
CA GLY A 21 15.57 -25.21 -13.41
C GLY A 21 14.07 -24.92 -13.23
N VAL A 22 13.69 -24.16 -12.20
CA VAL A 22 12.32 -23.67 -12.00
C VAL A 22 12.25 -22.22 -12.45
N THR A 23 11.33 -21.92 -13.38
CA THR A 23 11.02 -20.55 -13.79
C THR A 23 9.91 -20.00 -12.92
N GLY A 24 10.14 -18.87 -12.27
CA GLY A 24 9.17 -18.17 -11.43
C GLY A 24 8.80 -16.80 -12.03
N GLN A 25 7.53 -16.43 -11.91
CA GLN A 25 7.00 -15.11 -12.25
C GLN A 25 5.95 -14.72 -11.22
N PHE A 26 5.81 -13.42 -10.96
CA PHE A 26 4.76 -12.89 -10.08
C PHE A 26 3.46 -12.65 -10.86
N LYS A 27 2.35 -13.09 -10.26
CA LYS A 27 1.00 -12.64 -10.63
C LYS A 27 0.56 -11.58 -9.63
N THR A 28 0.27 -10.37 -10.09
CA THR A 28 -0.32 -9.34 -9.24
C THR A 28 -1.78 -9.69 -8.97
N LEU A 29 -2.16 -9.79 -7.69
CA LEU A 29 -3.55 -10.06 -7.28
C LEU A 29 -4.33 -8.77 -6.99
N GLY A 30 -3.66 -7.71 -6.55
CA GLY A 30 -4.30 -6.43 -6.26
C GLY A 30 -3.36 -5.38 -5.68
N GLY A 31 -3.85 -4.15 -5.60
CA GLY A 31 -3.25 -3.03 -4.87
C GLY A 31 -4.16 -2.53 -3.77
N VAL A 32 -3.60 -1.80 -2.80
CA VAL A 32 -4.38 -1.08 -1.78
C VAL A 32 -3.67 0.24 -1.53
N ASP A 33 -4.39 1.34 -1.73
CA ASP A 33 -3.93 2.69 -1.46
C ASP A 33 -5.10 3.58 -1.03
N VAL A 34 -4.84 4.62 -0.24
CA VAL A 34 -5.88 5.54 0.23
C VAL A 34 -6.26 6.56 -0.85
N ASP A 35 -5.36 6.83 -1.80
CA ASP A 35 -5.60 7.77 -2.90
C ASP A 35 -6.33 7.07 -4.08
N PRO A 36 -7.59 7.46 -4.38
CA PRO A 36 -8.34 6.87 -5.49
C PRO A 36 -7.68 7.12 -6.86
N LEU A 37 -7.01 8.26 -7.06
CA LEU A 37 -6.33 8.56 -8.32
C LEU A 37 -5.12 7.64 -8.52
N ALA A 38 -4.37 7.41 -7.44
CA ALA A 38 -3.28 6.43 -7.47
C ALA A 38 -3.79 5.01 -7.78
N CYS A 39 -4.98 4.65 -7.27
CA CYS A 39 -5.61 3.37 -7.59
C CYS A 39 -6.04 3.26 -9.07
N GLU A 40 -6.53 4.36 -9.67
CA GLU A 40 -6.83 4.40 -11.10
C GLU A 40 -5.56 4.24 -11.95
N ASP A 41 -4.50 4.94 -11.60
CA ASP A 41 -3.18 4.79 -12.25
C ASP A 41 -2.64 3.37 -12.10
N PHE A 42 -2.76 2.77 -10.92
CA PHE A 42 -2.37 1.39 -10.66
C PHE A 42 -3.05 0.45 -11.65
N LYS A 43 -4.37 0.58 -11.81
CA LYS A 43 -5.14 -0.22 -12.75
C LYS A 43 -4.69 0.02 -14.19
N TYR A 44 -4.48 1.27 -14.57
CA TYR A 44 -4.02 1.63 -15.90
C TYR A 44 -2.66 1.00 -16.23
N LEU A 45 -1.71 1.03 -15.29
CA LEU A 45 -0.34 0.58 -15.50
C LEU A 45 -0.17 -0.95 -15.36
N THR A 46 -0.92 -1.57 -14.45
CA THR A 46 -0.74 -2.99 -14.10
C THR A 46 -1.81 -3.90 -14.71
N TRP A 47 -2.93 -3.34 -15.18
CA TRP A 47 -4.15 -4.05 -15.60
C TRP A 47 -4.88 -4.79 -14.47
N VAL A 48 -4.50 -4.59 -13.21
CA VAL A 48 -5.09 -5.21 -12.02
C VAL A 48 -5.75 -4.13 -11.15
N GLN A 49 -6.88 -4.42 -10.50
CA GLN A 49 -7.54 -3.42 -9.65
C GLN A 49 -6.70 -3.11 -8.40
N ALA A 50 -6.73 -1.86 -7.97
CA ALA A 50 -6.37 -1.46 -6.61
C ALA A 50 -7.63 -1.02 -5.86
N THR A 51 -7.70 -1.35 -4.57
CA THR A 51 -8.78 -0.97 -3.68
C THR A 51 -8.47 0.37 -3.02
N PRO A 52 -9.30 1.41 -3.22
CA PRO A 52 -9.20 2.67 -2.47
C PRO A 52 -9.58 2.43 -1.01
N MET A 53 -8.61 2.38 -0.12
CA MET A 53 -8.80 2.09 1.30
C MET A 53 -7.69 2.70 2.14
N ASP A 54 -8.08 3.28 3.28
CA ASP A 54 -7.15 3.73 4.30
C ASP A 54 -6.61 2.55 5.10
N LEU A 55 -5.28 2.49 5.25
CA LEU A 55 -4.57 1.45 5.99
C LEU A 55 -4.17 1.88 7.40
N PHE A 56 -4.64 3.03 7.88
CA PHE A 56 -4.47 3.46 9.25
C PHE A 56 -5.33 2.67 10.24
N GLU A 57 -4.79 2.46 11.44
CA GLU A 57 -5.60 2.27 12.63
C GLU A 57 -6.30 3.59 12.99
N ARG A 58 -7.43 3.53 13.70
CA ARG A 58 -8.20 4.72 14.10
C ARG A 58 -7.34 5.69 14.92
N ARG A 59 -6.47 5.15 15.77
CA ARG A 59 -5.49 5.95 16.53
C ARG A 59 -4.62 6.78 15.59
N ASP A 60 -4.10 6.16 14.54
CA ASP A 60 -3.15 6.79 13.61
C ASP A 60 -3.86 7.80 12.72
N TYR A 61 -5.11 7.50 12.32
CA TYR A 61 -5.99 8.47 11.67
C TYR A 61 -6.16 9.74 12.51
N ILE A 62 -6.53 9.60 13.79
CA ILE A 62 -6.73 10.74 14.69
C ILE A 62 -5.41 11.49 14.91
N ALA A 63 -4.31 10.77 15.09
CA ALA A 63 -2.99 11.37 15.28
C ALA A 63 -2.56 12.20 14.05
N PHE A 64 -2.86 11.72 12.85
CA PHE A 64 -2.51 12.38 11.60
C PHE A 64 -3.46 13.53 11.22
N HIS A 65 -4.77 13.31 11.32
CA HIS A 65 -5.79 14.27 10.89
C HIS A 65 -6.27 15.22 11.98
N GLY A 66 -5.99 14.92 13.26
CA GLY A 66 -6.43 15.72 14.41
C GLY A 66 -7.94 15.66 14.68
N ARG A 67 -8.65 14.71 14.08
CA ARG A 67 -10.11 14.54 14.21
C ARG A 67 -10.50 13.07 14.09
N GLU A 68 -11.70 12.75 14.55
CA GLU A 68 -12.34 11.46 14.32
C GLU A 68 -12.61 11.25 12.81
N PRO A 69 -12.49 10.00 12.32
CA PRO A 69 -12.90 9.67 10.96
C PRO A 69 -14.42 9.77 10.77
N GLY A 70 -14.86 9.91 9.52
CA GLY A 70 -16.28 9.92 9.17
C GLY A 70 -16.94 8.54 9.31
N PRO A 71 -18.28 8.46 9.21
CA PRO A 71 -19.03 7.21 9.43
C PRO A 71 -18.75 6.12 8.38
N GLU A 72 -18.32 6.50 7.17
CA GLU A 72 -17.99 5.57 6.09
C GLU A 72 -16.59 4.96 6.21
N TRP A 73 -15.78 5.46 7.14
CA TRP A 73 -14.43 4.97 7.37
C TRP A 73 -14.46 3.82 8.38
N HIS A 74 -13.67 2.80 8.11
CA HIS A 74 -13.41 1.71 9.04
C HIS A 74 -11.95 1.28 8.95
N GLU A 75 -11.45 0.65 10.01
CA GLU A 75 -10.14 0.02 9.98
C GLU A 75 -10.14 -1.14 8.97
N SER A 76 -9.05 -1.28 8.21
CA SER A 76 -8.90 -2.38 7.26
C SER A 76 -8.90 -3.73 7.97
N THR A 77 -9.70 -4.66 7.48
CA THR A 77 -9.80 -6.03 8.00
C THR A 77 -9.09 -7.04 7.10
N THR A 78 -8.94 -8.27 7.58
CA THR A 78 -8.42 -9.38 6.76
C THR A 78 -9.32 -9.68 5.56
N GLU A 79 -10.63 -9.53 5.72
CA GLU A 79 -11.64 -9.73 4.71
C GLU A 79 -11.52 -8.68 3.60
N ASP A 80 -11.25 -7.42 3.97
CA ASP A 80 -10.99 -6.35 3.01
C ASP A 80 -9.73 -6.63 2.18
N LEU A 81 -8.66 -7.09 2.82
CA LEU A 81 -7.40 -7.43 2.15
C LEU A 81 -7.57 -8.64 1.21
N LEU A 82 -8.36 -9.63 1.61
CA LEU A 82 -8.71 -10.76 0.76
C LEU A 82 -9.55 -10.32 -0.44
N ALA A 83 -10.53 -9.44 -0.22
CA ALA A 83 -11.32 -8.85 -1.30
C ALA A 83 -10.44 -8.04 -2.28
N ALA A 84 -9.49 -7.27 -1.76
CA ALA A 84 -8.50 -6.53 -2.56
C ALA A 84 -7.60 -7.47 -3.38
N ALA A 85 -7.35 -8.70 -2.89
CA ALA A 85 -6.65 -9.76 -3.61
C ALA A 85 -7.58 -10.60 -4.52
N GLN A 86 -8.80 -10.13 -4.79
CA GLN A 86 -9.79 -10.82 -5.64
C GLN A 86 -10.23 -12.20 -5.11
N GLY A 87 -10.13 -12.42 -3.80
CA GLY A 87 -10.45 -13.70 -3.17
C GLY A 87 -9.34 -14.75 -3.25
N ASP A 88 -8.23 -14.45 -3.95
CA ASP A 88 -7.04 -15.30 -3.98
C ASP A 88 -6.16 -15.02 -2.76
N TYR A 89 -5.55 -16.06 -2.18
CA TYR A 89 -4.60 -15.92 -1.09
C TYR A 89 -3.21 -15.58 -1.64
N PRO A 90 -2.60 -14.44 -1.25
CA PRO A 90 -1.28 -14.06 -1.76
C PRO A 90 -0.17 -14.90 -1.14
N ASP A 91 0.76 -15.39 -1.96
CA ASP A 91 2.03 -15.99 -1.50
C ASP A 91 3.00 -14.92 -0.97
N VAL A 92 2.90 -13.70 -1.49
CA VAL A 92 3.79 -12.57 -1.18
C VAL A 92 2.97 -11.30 -1.01
N ILE A 93 3.26 -10.58 0.07
CA ILE A 93 2.72 -9.24 0.33
C ILE A 93 3.87 -8.24 0.29
N PHE A 94 3.84 -7.34 -0.68
CA PHE A 94 4.76 -6.21 -0.76
C PHE A 94 4.14 -4.96 -0.12
N LEU A 95 4.95 -4.26 0.68
CA LEU A 95 4.55 -3.08 1.46
C LEU A 95 5.58 -1.96 1.26
N SER A 96 5.10 -0.77 0.92
CA SER A 96 5.90 0.47 0.89
C SER A 96 5.26 1.56 1.76
N PRO A 97 5.15 1.34 3.09
CA PRO A 97 4.52 2.30 3.97
C PRO A 97 5.25 3.65 3.94
N PRO A 98 4.54 4.76 4.17
CA PRO A 98 5.17 6.08 4.19
C PRO A 98 6.18 6.20 5.34
N CYS A 99 7.47 6.30 5.01
CA CYS A 99 8.55 6.40 6.00
C CYS A 99 8.90 7.85 6.35
N LYS A 100 7.95 8.64 6.88
CA LYS A 100 8.28 9.98 7.42
C LYS A 100 9.26 9.80 8.60
N GLY A 101 10.53 10.18 8.40
CA GLY A 101 11.59 10.14 9.43
C GLY A 101 12.97 9.65 8.96
N VAL A 102 13.08 9.00 7.80
CA VAL A 102 14.36 8.44 7.28
C VAL A 102 14.88 9.10 5.99
N SER A 103 14.22 10.17 5.55
CA SER A 103 14.69 10.99 4.43
C SER A 103 15.70 12.01 4.93
N GLY A 104 16.89 12.05 4.32
CA GLY A 104 17.92 13.07 4.58
C GLY A 104 17.50 14.52 4.26
N LEU A 105 16.28 14.72 3.74
CA LEU A 105 15.66 16.01 3.47
C LEU A 105 14.84 16.55 4.67
N LEU A 106 14.63 15.76 5.72
CA LEU A 106 13.94 16.20 6.93
C LEU A 106 14.93 16.74 7.97
N LEU A 107 14.62 17.90 8.56
CA LEU A 107 15.35 18.43 9.72
C LEU A 107 15.34 17.37 10.84
N GLN A 108 16.49 17.13 11.49
CA GLN A 108 16.64 16.12 12.58
C GLN A 108 15.56 16.24 13.67
N LYS A 109 15.10 17.47 13.95
CA LYS A 109 14.07 17.77 14.95
C LYS A 109 12.69 17.22 14.57
N THR A 110 12.39 17.12 13.28
CA THR A 110 11.15 16.54 12.75
C THR A 110 11.27 15.01 12.61
N ALA A 111 12.49 14.51 12.38
CA ALA A 111 12.76 13.07 12.25
C ALA A 111 12.70 12.30 13.59
N GLN A 112 12.98 12.96 14.72
CA GLN A 112 12.91 12.37 16.07
C GLN A 112 11.54 12.57 16.75
N GLY A 113 10.61 13.26 16.11
CA GLY A 113 9.26 13.54 16.63
C GLY A 113 8.26 12.42 16.39
N SER A 114 7.00 12.67 16.75
CA SER A 114 5.87 11.82 16.32
C SER A 114 5.95 11.53 14.81
N PRO A 115 5.59 10.33 14.33
CA PRO A 115 5.49 10.05 12.88
C PRO A 115 4.49 10.99 12.17
N TYR A 116 3.61 11.62 12.95
CA TYR A 116 2.68 12.66 12.52
C TYR A 116 2.88 13.94 13.37
N PRO A 117 3.93 14.74 13.10
CA PRO A 117 4.14 15.99 13.81
C PRO A 117 3.16 17.07 13.29
N ARG A 118 2.59 17.86 14.21
CA ARG A 118 1.74 19.02 13.89
C ARG A 118 2.56 20.20 13.42
#